data_AF-A0A832IGH4-F1
#
_entry.id   AF-A0A832IGH4-F1
#
_cell.length_a   1.000
_cell.length_b   1.000
_cell.length_c   1.000
_cell.angle_alpha   90.00
_cell.angle_beta   90.00
_cell.angle_gamma   90.00
#
_symmetry.space_group_name_H-M   'P 1'
#
loop_
_entity.id
_entity.type
_entity.pdbx_description
1 polymer ?
#
loop_
_entity_poly.entity_id
_entity_poly.type
_entity_poly.pdbx_seq_one_letter_code
_entity_poly.pdbx_strand_id
1 'polypeptide(L)'
;QGISGKMFRTLGKNNINIRAIAQGASEKNISAVIATKDVKKALNSLHERFFKDINKRLNLFITGVGNVGEKLIEQIHQQQEYLIHTLRINIRVVGLSNSRKMIFDEEGISLSSWKDTLNNGKEASLKEFFETVKTLNLRNSIFVDITANEEVAKVYGNYLKNNIAVVACNKIACSADYKNYSLLKRLSLQYNTPFLFETNVGAGLPIIDTLNNLIASGDEIVTIQAVLSGSLNFIFNNFTTDTDFYEVVKQAQQEGYTEPDPGIDLSGVDVARKILILARESGMQLDLEDIENQSFLTPKNLEAATVEDFYESLRADAAHFNQLLATANKNNCQLKYVAELSNGKAKVGLREIPKGHPFYNLKGKDNIVMFYTKRYPEQPMIIKGAGAGADVTASGLFADIIKVANK
;
A
#
# COMPACT_ATOMS: atom_id res chain seq x y z
N GLN A 1 -4.52 -34.78 -9.08
CA GLN A 1 -3.24 -34.07 -9.35
C GLN A 1 -2.10 -35.01 -9.00
N GLY A 2 -1.28 -35.39 -9.98
CA GLY A 2 -0.18 -36.35 -9.80
C GLY A 2 0.97 -35.83 -8.92
N ILE A 3 1.73 -36.75 -8.32
CA ILE A 3 2.83 -36.44 -7.37
C ILE A 3 3.95 -35.68 -8.10
N SER A 4 4.31 -36.09 -9.32
CA SER A 4 5.34 -35.44 -10.14
C SER A 4 5.00 -33.99 -10.44
N GLY A 5 3.78 -33.73 -10.92
CA GLY A 5 3.33 -32.38 -11.23
C GLY A 5 3.31 -31.48 -9.98
N LYS A 6 2.98 -32.04 -8.82
CA LYS A 6 3.00 -31.32 -7.54
C LYS A 6 4.43 -30.97 -7.11
N MET A 7 5.38 -31.89 -7.25
CA MET A 7 6.80 -31.66 -6.94
C MET A 7 7.40 -30.57 -7.83
N PHE A 8 7.28 -30.71 -9.16
CA PHE A 8 7.89 -29.76 -10.10
C PHE A 8 7.30 -28.36 -9.99
N ARG A 9 5.97 -28.26 -9.79
CA ARG A 9 5.32 -26.96 -9.55
C ARG A 9 5.83 -26.29 -8.28
N THR A 10 6.08 -27.06 -7.21
CA THR A 10 6.61 -26.51 -5.96
C THR A 10 8.04 -26.02 -6.09
N LEU A 11 8.91 -26.77 -6.79
CA LEU A 11 10.28 -26.34 -7.06
C LEU A 11 10.29 -25.08 -7.94
N GLY A 12 9.50 -25.06 -9.02
CA GLY A 12 9.37 -23.89 -9.90
C GLY A 12 8.86 -22.64 -9.17
N LYS A 13 7.81 -22.76 -8.35
CA LYS A 13 7.29 -21.64 -7.53
C LYS A 13 8.33 -21.04 -6.58
N ASN A 14 9.35 -21.82 -6.19
CA ASN A 14 10.41 -21.39 -5.27
C ASN A 14 11.71 -21.01 -5.99
N ASN A 15 11.69 -20.79 -7.31
CA ASN A 15 12.85 -20.46 -8.15
C ASN A 15 13.95 -21.53 -8.11
N ILE A 16 13.57 -22.80 -7.99
CA ILE A 16 14.51 -23.92 -7.93
C ILE A 16 14.54 -24.57 -9.30
N ASN A 17 15.60 -24.30 -10.06
CA ASN A 17 15.74 -24.83 -11.40
C ASN A 17 16.18 -26.30 -11.35
N ILE A 18 15.47 -27.14 -12.10
CA ILE A 18 15.74 -28.57 -12.21
C ILE A 18 16.60 -28.80 -13.44
N ARG A 19 17.79 -29.36 -13.23
CA ARG A 19 18.79 -29.61 -14.28
C ARG A 19 18.60 -30.94 -14.98
N ALA A 20 18.14 -31.95 -14.24
CA ALA A 20 17.83 -33.26 -14.77
C ALA A 20 16.71 -33.90 -13.95
N ILE A 21 15.93 -34.76 -14.58
CA ILE A 21 14.88 -35.54 -13.93
C ILE A 21 14.99 -37.00 -14.32
N ALA A 22 14.68 -37.87 -13.38
CA ALA A 22 14.36 -39.27 -13.64
C ALA A 22 13.07 -39.60 -12.92
N GLN A 23 12.12 -40.21 -13.61
CA GLN A 23 10.86 -40.68 -13.02
C GLN A 23 10.73 -42.17 -13.31
N GLY A 24 10.47 -42.95 -12.27
CA GLY A 24 10.17 -44.37 -12.43
C GLY A 24 8.82 -44.59 -13.15
N ALA A 25 8.49 -45.83 -13.48
CA ALA A 25 7.22 -46.19 -14.13
C ALA A 25 5.96 -45.81 -13.33
N SER A 26 6.11 -45.49 -12.04
CA SER A 26 5.07 -44.89 -11.20
C SER A 26 5.48 -43.50 -10.71
N GLU A 27 4.50 -42.62 -10.45
CA GLU A 27 4.75 -41.28 -9.87
C GLU A 27 5.26 -41.33 -8.41
N LYS A 28 5.57 -42.51 -7.86
CA LYS A 28 6.05 -42.68 -6.49
C LYS A 28 7.55 -42.46 -6.34
N ASN A 29 8.31 -42.60 -7.44
CA ASN A 29 9.77 -42.44 -7.45
C ASN A 29 10.16 -41.35 -8.46
N ILE A 30 10.47 -40.16 -7.95
CA ILE A 30 10.91 -39.03 -8.75
C ILE A 30 12.25 -38.57 -8.20
N SER A 31 13.25 -38.47 -9.06
CA SER A 31 14.56 -37.91 -8.76
C SER A 31 14.76 -36.64 -9.59
N ALA A 32 15.28 -35.59 -8.95
CA ALA A 32 15.58 -34.32 -9.60
C ALA A 32 16.97 -33.85 -9.19
N VAL A 33 17.75 -33.39 -10.16
CA VAL A 33 19.06 -32.77 -9.92
C VAL A 33 18.86 -31.26 -9.88
N ILE A 34 19.27 -30.63 -8.79
CA ILE A 34 19.17 -29.18 -8.55
C ILE A 34 20.54 -28.63 -8.12
N ALA A 35 20.71 -27.30 -8.13
CA ALA A 35 21.93 -26.70 -7.62
C ALA A 35 22.04 -26.87 -6.10
N THR A 36 23.25 -27.12 -5.59
CA THR A 36 23.51 -27.35 -4.15
C THR A 36 22.96 -26.24 -3.26
N LYS A 37 23.09 -24.98 -3.70
CA LYS A 37 22.57 -23.80 -2.98
C LYS A 37 21.05 -23.82 -2.74
N ASP A 38 20.31 -24.59 -3.54
CA ASP A 38 18.85 -24.65 -3.49
C ASP A 38 18.34 -25.86 -2.69
N VAL A 39 19.22 -26.78 -2.25
CA VAL A 39 18.83 -28.06 -1.61
C VAL A 39 18.02 -27.83 -0.34
N LYS A 40 18.46 -26.94 0.56
CA LYS A 40 17.74 -26.61 1.81
C LYS A 40 16.35 -26.05 1.49
N LYS A 41 16.26 -25.12 0.53
CA LYS A 41 14.98 -24.53 0.08
C LYS A 41 14.07 -25.58 -0.56
N ALA A 42 14.61 -26.47 -1.38
CA ALA A 42 13.88 -27.52 -2.08
C ALA A 42 13.25 -28.52 -1.10
N LEU A 43 14.06 -29.09 -0.21
CA LEU A 43 13.61 -30.05 0.80
C LEU A 43 12.49 -29.47 1.65
N ASN A 44 12.70 -28.27 2.18
CA ASN A 44 11.72 -27.57 2.98
C ASN A 44 10.42 -27.32 2.20
N SER A 45 10.50 -26.77 0.98
CA SER A 45 9.32 -26.45 0.17
C SER A 45 8.53 -27.70 -0.23
N LEU A 46 9.22 -28.80 -0.54
CA LEU A 46 8.59 -30.08 -0.83
C LEU A 46 7.94 -30.68 0.42
N HIS A 47 8.63 -30.65 1.57
CA HIS A 47 8.06 -31.15 2.81
C HIS A 47 6.76 -30.42 3.17
N GLU A 48 6.74 -29.09 3.14
CA GLU A 48 5.53 -28.30 3.42
C GLU A 48 4.39 -28.60 2.44
N ARG A 49 4.71 -28.84 1.16
CA ARG A 49 3.70 -29.14 0.15
C ARG A 49 3.13 -30.55 0.28
N PHE A 50 3.94 -31.53 0.64
CA PHE A 50 3.56 -32.94 0.69
C PHE A 50 3.03 -33.39 2.05
N PHE A 51 3.49 -32.78 3.14
CA PHE A 51 3.06 -33.09 4.50
C PHE A 51 2.18 -31.96 5.05
N LYS A 52 0.89 -32.25 5.26
CA LYS A 52 -0.15 -31.29 5.65
C LYS A 52 -0.03 -30.77 7.09
N ASP A 53 0.82 -31.38 7.91
CA ASP A 53 0.96 -31.05 9.34
C ASP A 53 1.99 -29.94 9.62
N ILE A 54 2.52 -29.28 8.58
CA ILE A 54 3.55 -28.24 8.71
C ILE A 54 2.92 -26.88 8.43
N ASN A 55 3.03 -25.97 9.39
CA ASN A 55 2.62 -24.56 9.21
C ASN A 55 3.39 -23.93 8.05
N LYS A 56 2.67 -23.25 7.14
CA LYS A 56 3.27 -22.48 6.05
C LYS A 56 4.11 -21.35 6.63
N ARG A 57 5.42 -21.41 6.40
CA ARG A 57 6.35 -20.41 6.95
C ARG A 57 6.50 -19.25 5.99
N LEU A 58 6.29 -18.01 6.45
CA LEU A 58 6.62 -16.77 5.74
C LEU A 58 7.88 -16.16 6.35
N ASN A 59 8.75 -15.63 5.50
CA ASN A 59 9.99 -14.96 5.94
C ASN A 59 9.93 -13.49 5.50
N LEU A 60 9.81 -12.58 6.45
CA LEU A 60 9.67 -11.15 6.20
C LEU A 60 11.01 -10.43 6.26
N PHE A 61 11.22 -9.55 5.29
CA PHE A 61 12.33 -8.62 5.21
C PHE A 61 11.77 -7.20 5.13
N ILE A 62 11.79 -6.48 6.26
CA ILE A 62 11.07 -5.21 6.42
C ILE A 62 12.05 -4.05 6.32
N THR A 63 11.76 -3.10 5.44
CA THR A 63 12.43 -1.78 5.41
C THR A 63 11.42 -0.72 5.83
N GLY A 64 11.79 0.09 6.81
CA GLY A 64 10.87 1.04 7.46
C GLY A 64 10.28 0.45 8.74
N VAL A 65 10.82 0.88 9.88
CA VAL A 65 10.39 0.47 11.22
C VAL A 65 10.04 1.69 12.10
N GLY A 66 9.57 2.77 11.45
CA GLY A 66 8.96 3.91 12.15
C GLY A 66 7.55 3.57 12.64
N ASN A 67 6.69 4.57 12.83
CA ASN A 67 5.37 4.41 13.45
C ASN A 67 4.54 3.24 12.89
N VAL A 68 4.40 3.12 11.56
CA VAL A 68 3.63 2.04 10.93
C VAL A 68 4.35 0.68 11.08
N GLY A 69 5.66 0.65 10.91
CA GLY A 69 6.44 -0.60 10.99
C GLY A 69 6.48 -1.18 12.40
N GLU A 70 6.55 -0.32 13.42
CA GLU A 70 6.41 -0.71 14.83
C GLU A 70 5.03 -1.36 15.07
N LYS A 71 3.94 -0.71 14.63
CA LYS A 71 2.60 -1.27 14.73
C LYS A 71 2.43 -2.59 13.99
N LEU A 72 3.07 -2.76 12.83
CA LEU A 72 3.05 -4.03 12.12
C LEU A 72 3.72 -5.14 12.93
N ILE A 73 4.90 -4.87 13.52
CA ILE A 73 5.62 -5.85 14.34
C ILE A 73 4.81 -6.21 15.59
N GLU A 74 4.19 -5.22 16.25
CA GLU A 74 3.28 -5.44 17.38
C GLU A 74 2.09 -6.35 17.00
N GLN A 75 1.43 -6.06 15.88
CA GLN A 75 0.30 -6.85 15.40
C GLN A 75 0.69 -8.28 15.04
N ILE A 76 1.85 -8.48 14.40
CA ILE A 76 2.39 -9.82 14.12
C ILE A 76 2.65 -10.58 15.43
N HIS A 77 3.26 -9.90 16.42
CA HIS A 77 3.55 -10.51 17.71
C HIS A 77 2.27 -10.93 18.43
N GLN A 78 1.27 -10.05 18.49
CA GLN A 78 -0.01 -10.31 19.13
C GLN A 78 -0.79 -11.46 18.48
N GLN A 79 -0.71 -11.60 17.15
CA GLN A 79 -1.48 -12.60 16.41
C GLN A 79 -0.76 -13.95 16.24
N GLN A 80 0.47 -14.09 16.74
CA GLN A 80 1.33 -15.23 16.44
C GLN A 80 0.69 -16.59 16.78
N GLU A 81 0.03 -16.72 17.93
CA GLU A 81 -0.67 -17.96 18.31
C GLU A 81 -1.84 -18.27 17.37
N TYR A 82 -2.69 -17.27 17.08
CA TYR A 82 -3.82 -17.42 16.17
C TYR A 82 -3.37 -17.84 14.76
N LEU A 83 -2.32 -17.22 14.23
CA LEU A 83 -1.75 -17.57 12.93
C LEU A 83 -1.28 -19.03 12.90
N ILE A 84 -0.55 -19.47 13.92
CA ILE A 84 0.04 -20.81 14.01
C ILE A 84 -1.03 -21.89 14.17
N HIS A 85 -1.99 -21.68 15.07
CA HIS A 85 -2.97 -22.69 15.44
C HIS A 85 -4.21 -22.71 14.55
N THR A 86 -4.69 -21.54 14.12
CA THR A 86 -5.91 -21.40 13.32
C THR A 86 -5.61 -21.36 11.83
N LEU A 87 -4.72 -20.46 11.40
CA LEU A 87 -4.43 -20.27 9.97
C LEU A 87 -3.34 -21.21 9.44
N ARG A 88 -2.64 -21.94 10.33
CA ARG A 88 -1.47 -22.76 9.99
C ARG A 88 -0.38 -21.96 9.28
N ILE A 89 -0.22 -20.69 9.66
CA ILE A 89 0.79 -19.77 9.14
C ILE A 89 1.79 -19.46 10.26
N ASN A 90 3.08 -19.56 9.94
CA ASN A 90 4.15 -19.13 10.83
C ASN A 90 4.91 -17.97 10.19
N ILE A 91 4.77 -16.77 10.74
CA ILE A 91 5.46 -15.58 10.25
C ILE A 91 6.75 -15.38 11.04
N ARG A 92 7.87 -15.24 10.32
CA ARG A 92 9.19 -14.96 10.88
C ARG A 92 9.70 -13.64 10.30
N VAL A 93 10.05 -12.69 11.16
CA VAL A 93 10.78 -11.48 10.73
C VAL A 93 12.26 -11.83 10.69
N VAL A 94 12.82 -11.90 9.48
CA VAL A 94 14.21 -12.36 9.24
C VAL A 94 15.16 -11.17 9.07
N GLY A 95 14.70 -10.08 8.47
CA GLY A 95 15.51 -8.88 8.29
C GLY A 95 14.73 -7.62 8.61
N LEU A 96 15.39 -6.66 9.27
CA LEU A 96 14.87 -5.32 9.55
C LEU A 96 15.88 -4.28 9.10
N SER A 97 15.40 -3.17 8.52
CA SER A 97 16.20 -2.00 8.20
C SER A 97 15.44 -0.71 8.50
N ASN A 98 16.12 0.24 9.16
CA ASN A 98 15.74 1.66 9.16
C ASN A 98 16.72 2.45 8.27
N SER A 99 16.72 3.78 8.38
CA SER A 99 17.59 4.66 7.58
C SER A 99 19.08 4.62 7.98
N ARG A 100 19.42 4.03 9.13
CA ARG A 100 20.78 4.04 9.71
C ARG A 100 21.35 2.65 9.93
N LYS A 101 20.50 1.69 10.31
CA LYS A 101 20.88 0.35 10.76
C LYS A 101 20.04 -0.72 10.07
N MET A 102 20.64 -1.89 9.90
CA MET A 102 19.97 -3.11 9.48
C MET A 102 20.49 -4.33 10.24
N ILE A 103 19.65 -5.34 10.37
CA ILE A 103 19.98 -6.60 11.04
C ILE A 103 19.27 -7.77 10.36
N PHE A 104 19.87 -8.96 10.47
CA PHE A 104 19.35 -10.20 9.94
C PHE A 104 19.50 -11.33 10.97
N ASP A 105 18.49 -12.17 11.07
CA ASP A 105 18.52 -13.43 11.81
C ASP A 105 17.71 -14.48 11.03
N GLU A 106 18.39 -15.49 10.48
CA GLU A 106 17.75 -16.57 9.71
C GLU A 106 16.75 -17.36 10.58
N GLU A 107 16.97 -17.44 11.89
CA GLU A 107 16.07 -18.09 12.84
C GLU A 107 14.93 -17.19 13.34
N GLY A 108 15.02 -15.89 13.02
CA GLY A 108 13.99 -14.91 13.28
C GLY A 108 14.36 -13.95 14.40
N ILE A 109 14.19 -12.67 14.13
CA ILE A 109 14.40 -11.60 15.08
C ILE A 109 13.29 -11.66 16.14
N SER A 110 13.69 -11.58 17.42
CA SER A 110 12.75 -11.51 18.54
C SER A 110 11.87 -10.26 18.44
N LEU A 111 10.55 -10.46 18.36
CA LEU A 111 9.58 -9.36 18.22
C LEU A 111 9.40 -8.54 19.50
N SER A 112 9.88 -9.02 20.66
CA SER A 112 9.84 -8.27 21.92
C SER A 112 11.06 -7.37 22.13
N SER A 113 12.18 -7.66 21.48
CA SER A 113 13.46 -6.95 21.69
C SER A 113 14.09 -6.43 20.38
N TRP A 114 13.31 -6.39 19.29
CA TRP A 114 13.83 -6.06 17.96
C TRP A 114 14.49 -4.69 17.87
N LYS A 115 14.03 -3.70 18.67
CA LYS A 115 14.58 -2.34 18.68
C LYS A 115 16.05 -2.35 19.12
N ASP A 116 16.36 -3.04 20.20
CA ASP A 116 17.72 -3.16 20.72
C ASP A 116 18.62 -3.95 19.77
N THR A 117 18.07 -5.05 19.22
CA THR A 117 18.77 -5.86 18.22
C THR A 117 19.10 -5.05 16.95
N LEU A 118 18.19 -4.20 16.49
CA LEU A 118 18.39 -3.33 15.33
C LEU A 118 19.40 -2.21 15.63
N ASN A 119 19.34 -1.59 16.81
CA ASN A 119 20.28 -0.53 17.21
C ASN A 119 21.73 -1.03 17.22
N ASN A 120 21.93 -2.29 17.62
CA ASN A 120 23.22 -2.98 17.59
C ASN A 120 23.55 -3.61 16.22
N GLY A 121 22.72 -3.38 15.21
CA GLY A 121 22.92 -3.87 13.86
C GLY A 121 24.06 -3.17 13.11
N LYS A 122 24.31 -3.68 11.89
CA LYS A 122 25.25 -3.06 10.95
C LYS A 122 24.63 -1.83 10.29
N GLU A 123 25.44 -1.03 9.61
CA GLU A 123 24.98 0.14 8.87
C GLU A 123 23.99 -0.25 7.76
N ALA A 124 22.94 0.55 7.57
CA ALA A 124 21.91 0.27 6.56
C ALA A 124 22.45 0.49 5.14
N SER A 125 22.21 -0.48 4.25
CA SER A 125 22.52 -0.36 2.83
C SER A 125 21.47 -1.11 2.02
N LEU A 126 20.76 -0.41 1.13
CA LEU A 126 19.71 -1.00 0.29
C LEU A 126 20.25 -2.14 -0.58
N LYS A 127 21.45 -1.94 -1.16
CA LYS A 127 22.12 -2.94 -2.00
C LYS A 127 22.51 -4.16 -1.18
N GLU A 128 23.13 -3.96 -0.03
CA GLU A 128 23.56 -5.08 0.81
C GLU A 128 22.36 -5.81 1.43
N PHE A 129 21.29 -5.09 1.76
CA PHE A 129 20.06 -5.68 2.25
C PHE A 129 19.47 -6.63 1.21
N PHE A 130 19.30 -6.16 -0.03
CA PHE A 130 18.82 -6.99 -1.15
C PHE A 130 19.72 -8.21 -1.41
N GLU A 131 21.06 -8.03 -1.51
CA GLU A 131 21.96 -9.16 -1.75
C GLU A 131 21.96 -10.17 -0.60
N THR A 132 21.77 -9.72 0.65
CA THR A 132 21.60 -10.60 1.81
C THR A 132 20.31 -11.40 1.69
N VAL A 133 19.17 -10.76 1.40
CA VAL A 133 17.87 -11.44 1.19
C VAL A 133 18.00 -12.52 0.10
N LYS A 134 18.62 -12.16 -1.02
CA LYS A 134 18.84 -13.05 -2.16
C LYS A 134 19.76 -14.23 -1.80
N THR A 135 20.80 -13.98 -1.01
CA THR A 135 21.76 -15.02 -0.57
C THR A 135 21.11 -16.00 0.40
N LEU A 136 20.28 -15.51 1.33
CA LEU A 136 19.51 -16.35 2.25
C LEU A 136 18.55 -17.28 1.50
N ASN A 137 18.01 -16.82 0.36
CA ASN A 137 17.18 -17.62 -0.56
C ASN A 137 16.06 -18.40 0.15
N LEU A 138 15.44 -17.79 1.16
CA LEU A 138 14.40 -18.46 1.94
C LEU A 138 13.13 -18.65 1.10
N ARG A 139 12.40 -19.74 1.35
CA ARG A 139 11.08 -19.97 0.75
C ARG A 139 10.07 -18.93 1.25
N ASN A 140 9.01 -18.68 0.49
CA ASN A 140 7.92 -17.76 0.88
C ASN A 140 8.43 -16.41 1.45
N SER A 141 9.48 -15.87 0.83
CA SER A 141 10.09 -14.61 1.25
C SER A 141 9.23 -13.43 0.79
N ILE A 142 9.08 -12.45 1.68
CA ILE A 142 8.31 -11.24 1.44
C ILE A 142 9.19 -10.04 1.83
N PHE A 143 9.46 -9.18 0.86
CA PHE A 143 9.98 -7.84 1.09
C PHE A 143 8.83 -6.90 1.43
N VAL A 144 8.93 -6.23 2.58
CA VAL A 144 7.92 -5.30 3.07
C VAL A 144 8.51 -3.90 3.10
N ASP A 145 7.97 -3.00 2.28
CA ASP A 145 8.39 -1.60 2.25
C ASP A 145 7.37 -0.71 2.96
N ILE A 146 7.79 -0.17 4.10
CA ILE A 146 7.02 0.72 4.97
C ILE A 146 7.67 2.11 5.01
N THR A 147 8.30 2.52 3.90
CA THR A 147 8.94 3.82 3.75
C THR A 147 8.17 4.71 2.77
N ALA A 148 8.57 5.99 2.73
CA ALA A 148 8.21 6.93 1.66
C ALA A 148 9.44 7.27 0.80
N ASN A 149 10.33 6.29 0.58
CA ASN A 149 11.62 6.51 -0.07
C ASN A 149 11.61 5.98 -1.52
N GLU A 150 11.97 6.83 -2.47
CA GLU A 150 11.98 6.49 -3.90
C GLU A 150 13.02 5.42 -4.26
N GLU A 151 14.20 5.44 -3.65
CA GLU A 151 15.27 4.47 -3.91
C GLU A 151 14.87 3.06 -3.47
N VAL A 152 14.04 2.94 -2.43
CA VAL A 152 13.47 1.66 -2.00
C VAL A 152 12.45 1.16 -3.03
N ALA A 153 11.58 2.04 -3.55
CA ALA A 153 10.62 1.70 -4.59
C ALA A 153 11.29 1.20 -5.88
N LYS A 154 12.43 1.78 -6.26
CA LYS A 154 13.18 1.40 -7.48
C LYS A 154 13.69 -0.04 -7.46
N VAL A 155 13.92 -0.64 -6.29
CA VAL A 155 14.46 -2.01 -6.19
C VAL A 155 13.40 -3.11 -6.18
N TYR A 156 12.11 -2.79 -6.20
CA TYR A 156 11.02 -3.80 -6.16
C TYR A 156 11.13 -4.83 -7.27
N GLY A 157 11.48 -4.39 -8.48
CA GLY A 157 11.66 -5.29 -9.63
C GLY A 157 12.74 -6.35 -9.40
N ASN A 158 13.76 -6.05 -8.59
CA ASN A 158 14.82 -7.00 -8.26
C ASN A 158 14.31 -8.10 -7.33
N TYR A 159 13.46 -7.76 -6.35
CA TYR A 159 12.81 -8.74 -5.47
C TYR A 159 11.88 -9.67 -6.26
N LEU A 160 10.99 -9.10 -7.09
CA LEU A 160 10.06 -9.88 -7.90
C LEU A 160 10.76 -10.88 -8.83
N LYS A 161 11.85 -10.46 -9.49
CA LYS A 161 12.68 -11.33 -10.35
C LYS A 161 13.35 -12.50 -9.61
N ASN A 162 13.48 -12.40 -8.29
CA ASN A 162 14.06 -13.43 -7.43
C ASN A 162 13.00 -14.21 -6.64
N ASN A 163 11.73 -14.13 -7.06
CA ASN A 163 10.59 -14.80 -6.42
C ASN A 163 10.38 -14.39 -4.95
N ILE A 164 10.69 -13.13 -4.64
CA ILE A 164 10.42 -12.52 -3.34
C ILE A 164 9.20 -11.60 -3.53
N ALA A 165 8.12 -11.90 -2.81
CA ALA A 165 6.91 -11.08 -2.87
C ALA A 165 7.19 -9.68 -2.36
N VAL A 166 6.46 -8.68 -2.86
CA VAL A 166 6.57 -7.31 -2.41
C VAL A 166 5.23 -6.88 -1.84
N VAL A 167 5.24 -6.42 -0.58
CA VAL A 167 4.11 -5.78 0.10
C VAL A 167 4.53 -4.37 0.47
N ALA A 168 3.79 -3.35 0.06
CA ALA A 168 4.24 -1.96 0.24
C ALA A 168 3.11 -1.01 0.64
N CYS A 169 3.44 -0.03 1.49
CA CYS A 169 2.63 1.19 1.68
C CYS A 169 3.26 2.42 1.01
N ASN A 170 4.35 2.22 0.27
CA ASN A 170 5.04 3.25 -0.47
C ASN A 170 4.30 3.51 -1.81
N LYS A 171 3.61 4.65 -1.88
CA LYS A 171 2.83 5.05 -3.05
C LYS A 171 3.70 5.28 -4.29
N ILE A 172 4.98 5.64 -4.12
CA ILE A 172 5.88 6.07 -5.20
C ILE A 172 5.94 5.02 -6.30
N ALA A 173 6.08 3.73 -5.97
CA ALA A 173 6.15 2.65 -6.95
C ALA A 173 4.89 2.57 -7.84
N CYS A 174 3.72 2.90 -7.29
CA CYS A 174 2.43 2.79 -7.96
C CYS A 174 1.97 4.10 -8.61
N SER A 175 2.58 5.23 -8.25
CA SER A 175 2.24 6.57 -8.76
C SER A 175 3.37 7.25 -9.53
N ALA A 176 4.52 6.61 -9.72
CA ALA A 176 5.58 7.03 -10.65
C ALA A 176 5.15 6.76 -12.11
N ASP A 177 6.06 6.99 -13.07
CA ASP A 177 5.83 6.71 -14.50
C ASP A 177 5.12 5.37 -14.74
N TYR A 178 4.12 5.40 -15.63
CA TYR A 178 3.30 4.24 -15.97
C TYR A 178 4.15 3.04 -16.41
N LYS A 179 5.26 3.30 -17.10
CA LYS A 179 6.23 2.26 -17.51
C LYS A 179 6.79 1.47 -16.32
N ASN A 180 7.12 2.14 -15.21
CA ASN A 180 7.65 1.47 -14.03
C ASN A 180 6.56 0.65 -13.33
N TYR A 181 5.37 1.23 -13.13
CA TYR A 181 4.22 0.51 -12.57
C TYR A 181 3.87 -0.74 -13.40
N SER A 182 3.76 -0.59 -14.72
CA SER A 182 3.46 -1.68 -15.66
C SER A 182 4.56 -2.76 -15.64
N LEU A 183 5.83 -2.37 -15.52
CA LEU A 183 6.94 -3.30 -15.34
C LEU A 183 6.76 -4.15 -14.08
N LEU A 184 6.42 -3.54 -12.94
CA LEU A 184 6.22 -4.26 -11.67
C LEU A 184 5.04 -5.23 -11.76
N LYS A 185 3.90 -4.81 -12.34
CA LYS A 185 2.75 -5.70 -12.56
C LYS A 185 3.10 -6.87 -13.48
N ARG A 186 3.85 -6.61 -14.56
CA ARG A 186 4.32 -7.66 -15.48
C ARG A 186 5.28 -8.63 -14.80
N LEU A 187 6.25 -8.15 -14.02
CA LEU A 187 7.19 -9.00 -13.28
C LEU A 187 6.45 -9.87 -12.25
N SER A 188 5.48 -9.31 -11.53
CA SER A 188 4.63 -10.04 -10.60
C SER A 188 3.93 -11.23 -11.27
N LEU A 189 3.36 -11.02 -12.47
CA LEU A 189 2.75 -12.10 -13.25
C LEU A 189 3.78 -13.09 -13.82
N GLN A 190 4.86 -12.59 -14.44
CA GLN A 190 5.89 -13.40 -15.08
C GLN A 190 6.56 -14.37 -14.10
N TYR A 191 6.87 -13.90 -12.89
CA TYR A 191 7.52 -14.71 -11.85
C TYR A 191 6.53 -15.35 -10.89
N ASN A 192 5.21 -15.20 -11.13
CA ASN A 192 4.14 -15.66 -10.25
C ASN A 192 4.41 -15.30 -8.77
N THR A 193 4.78 -14.04 -8.54
CA THR A 193 5.28 -13.51 -7.27
C THR A 193 4.47 -12.27 -6.92
N PRO A 194 3.67 -12.28 -5.84
CA PRO A 194 2.76 -11.19 -5.55
C PRO A 194 3.44 -9.83 -5.37
N PHE A 195 2.84 -8.81 -5.97
CA PHE A 195 3.07 -7.40 -5.66
C PHE A 195 1.75 -6.84 -5.12
N LEU A 196 1.69 -6.56 -3.82
CA LEU A 196 0.51 -6.08 -3.11
C LEU A 196 0.80 -4.72 -2.48
N PHE A 197 -0.21 -3.85 -2.49
CA PHE A 197 -0.07 -2.47 -2.06
C PHE A 197 -1.42 -1.88 -1.64
N GLU A 198 -2.25 -2.69 -0.97
CA GLU A 198 -3.61 -2.31 -0.56
C GLU A 198 -3.62 -0.95 0.16
N THR A 199 -2.62 -0.77 1.04
CA THR A 199 -2.50 0.39 1.90
C THR A 199 -2.14 1.70 1.20
N ASN A 200 -1.80 1.66 -0.09
CA ASN A 200 -1.54 2.87 -0.86
C ASN A 200 -2.79 3.75 -1.02
N VAL A 201 -3.99 3.14 -0.97
CA VAL A 201 -5.27 3.87 -1.04
C VAL A 201 -6.17 3.42 0.10
N GLY A 202 -6.47 4.33 1.03
CA GLY A 202 -7.40 4.07 2.15
C GLY A 202 -6.84 3.29 3.34
N ALA A 203 -5.51 3.25 3.51
CA ALA A 203 -4.86 2.63 4.65
C ALA A 203 -5.26 1.15 4.83
N GLY A 204 -6.10 0.82 5.81
CA GLY A 204 -6.52 -0.57 6.07
C GLY A 204 -7.81 -0.97 5.33
N LEU A 205 -8.44 -0.05 4.60
CA LEU A 205 -9.67 -0.34 3.86
C LEU A 205 -9.38 -1.21 2.64
N PRO A 206 -10.22 -2.22 2.33
CA PRO A 206 -10.03 -3.14 1.20
C PRO A 206 -10.49 -2.52 -0.13
N ILE A 207 -9.91 -1.38 -0.52
CA ILE A 207 -10.28 -0.62 -1.71
C ILE A 207 -9.72 -1.26 -2.99
N ILE A 208 -8.42 -1.50 -3.03
CA ILE A 208 -7.72 -2.00 -4.23
C ILE A 208 -8.10 -3.45 -4.50
N ASP A 209 -8.17 -4.28 -3.47
CA ASP A 209 -8.67 -5.65 -3.58
C ASP A 209 -10.10 -5.71 -4.12
N THR A 210 -10.99 -4.89 -3.59
CA THR A 210 -12.39 -4.88 -4.03
C THR A 210 -12.48 -4.46 -5.49
N LEU A 211 -11.76 -3.41 -5.88
CA LEU A 211 -11.63 -2.97 -7.27
C LEU A 211 -11.10 -4.11 -8.17
N ASN A 212 -10.01 -4.75 -7.78
CA ASN A 212 -9.41 -5.85 -8.54
C ASN A 212 -10.35 -7.05 -8.65
N ASN A 213 -11.13 -7.37 -7.61
CA ASN A 213 -12.11 -8.46 -7.65
C ASN A 213 -13.28 -8.14 -8.58
N LEU A 214 -13.78 -6.90 -8.60
CA LEU A 214 -14.80 -6.44 -9.55
C LEU A 214 -14.32 -6.69 -10.99
N ILE A 215 -13.12 -6.20 -11.32
CA ILE A 215 -12.54 -6.32 -12.67
C ILE A 215 -12.24 -7.78 -13.02
N ALA A 216 -11.62 -8.54 -12.12
CA ALA A 216 -11.30 -9.95 -12.36
C ALA A 216 -12.55 -10.81 -12.60
N SER A 217 -13.69 -10.44 -12.00
CA SER A 217 -14.98 -11.09 -12.23
C SER A 217 -15.68 -10.68 -13.54
N GLY A 218 -15.06 -9.82 -14.34
CA GLY A 218 -15.60 -9.29 -15.60
C GLY A 218 -16.61 -8.16 -15.42
N ASP A 219 -16.55 -7.41 -14.31
CA ASP A 219 -17.24 -6.12 -14.18
C ASP A 219 -16.38 -4.98 -14.77
N GLU A 220 -16.99 -3.84 -15.04
CA GLU A 220 -16.32 -2.67 -15.61
C GLU A 220 -16.62 -1.42 -14.77
N ILE A 221 -15.56 -0.71 -14.38
CA ILE A 221 -15.68 0.55 -13.65
C ILE A 221 -16.16 1.64 -14.61
N VAL A 222 -17.28 2.28 -14.25
CA VAL A 222 -17.83 3.43 -14.97
C VAL A 222 -17.35 4.73 -14.33
N THR A 223 -17.49 4.82 -13.00
CA THR A 223 -17.09 5.99 -12.22
C THR A 223 -16.52 5.55 -10.87
N ILE A 224 -15.45 6.21 -10.44
CA ILE A 224 -14.97 6.17 -9.05
C ILE A 224 -15.12 7.57 -8.48
N GLN A 225 -15.76 7.69 -7.32
CA GLN A 225 -15.76 8.94 -6.54
C GLN A 225 -15.17 8.65 -5.17
N ALA A 226 -14.31 9.54 -4.67
CA ALA A 226 -13.63 9.29 -3.42
C ALA A 226 -13.28 10.56 -2.65
N VAL A 227 -13.25 10.45 -1.33
CA VAL A 227 -12.61 11.41 -0.42
C VAL A 227 -11.50 10.65 0.29
N LEU A 228 -10.25 11.03 0.02
CA LEU A 228 -9.08 10.21 0.31
C LEU A 228 -8.00 10.91 1.17
N SER A 229 -8.23 12.14 1.59
CA SER A 229 -7.32 12.90 2.44
C SER A 229 -7.96 13.19 3.79
N GLY A 230 -7.35 12.65 4.85
CA GLY A 230 -7.78 12.91 6.23
C GLY A 230 -7.58 14.38 6.62
N SER A 231 -6.47 15.00 6.19
CA SER A 231 -6.12 16.39 6.49
C SER A 231 -7.09 17.36 5.83
N LEU A 232 -7.37 17.19 4.53
CA LEU A 232 -8.35 18.02 3.82
C LEU A 232 -9.76 17.81 4.37
N ASN A 233 -10.14 16.57 4.70
CA ASN A 233 -11.45 16.31 5.29
C ASN A 233 -11.56 16.95 6.68
N PHE A 234 -10.51 16.94 7.50
CA PHE A 234 -10.48 17.65 8.78
C PHE A 234 -10.62 19.16 8.58
N ILE A 235 -9.81 19.77 7.70
CA ILE A 235 -9.83 21.21 7.45
C ILE A 235 -11.21 21.67 7.00
N PHE A 236 -11.80 21.06 5.98
CA PHE A 236 -13.11 21.48 5.48
C PHE A 236 -14.28 21.08 6.37
N ASN A 237 -14.09 20.16 7.33
CA ASN A 237 -15.09 19.88 8.37
C ASN A 237 -15.09 20.94 9.47
N ASN A 238 -13.94 21.56 9.75
CA ASN A 238 -13.78 22.56 10.81
C ASN A 238 -13.82 23.99 10.29
N PHE A 239 -13.71 24.21 8.97
CA PHE A 239 -13.89 25.51 8.34
C PHE A 239 -15.38 25.87 8.22
N THR A 240 -15.84 26.70 9.15
CA THR A 240 -17.20 27.20 9.31
C THR A 240 -17.26 28.73 9.27
N THR A 241 -18.46 29.31 9.32
CA THR A 241 -18.64 30.78 9.31
C THR A 241 -18.01 31.49 10.50
N ASP A 242 -17.70 30.74 11.57
CA ASP A 242 -17.17 31.28 12.82
C ASP A 242 -15.64 31.10 12.93
N THR A 243 -14.99 30.61 11.87
CA THR A 243 -13.57 30.25 11.87
C THR A 243 -12.87 30.77 10.62
N ASP A 244 -11.64 31.25 10.79
CA ASP A 244 -10.79 31.62 9.65
C ASP A 244 -10.09 30.40 9.06
N PHE A 245 -10.02 30.31 7.73
CA PHE A 245 -9.36 29.21 7.03
C PHE A 245 -7.90 29.03 7.48
N TYR A 246 -7.18 30.15 7.65
CA TYR A 246 -5.83 30.19 8.19
C TYR A 246 -5.72 29.47 9.55
N GLU A 247 -6.60 29.81 10.50
CA GLU A 247 -6.55 29.25 11.86
C GLU A 247 -6.85 27.75 11.86
N VAL A 248 -7.78 27.30 11.01
CA VAL A 248 -8.10 25.87 10.87
C VAL A 248 -6.92 25.08 10.29
N VAL A 249 -6.24 25.61 9.26
CA VAL A 249 -5.04 24.96 8.69
C VAL A 249 -3.92 24.90 9.74
N LYS A 250 -3.72 26.00 10.48
CA LYS A 250 -2.72 26.06 11.55
C LYS A 250 -3.02 25.09 12.69
N GLN A 251 -4.28 24.99 13.10
CA GLN A 251 -4.73 24.01 14.09
C GLN A 251 -4.46 22.58 13.58
N ALA A 252 -4.77 22.29 12.32
CA ALA A 252 -4.52 20.99 11.73
C ALA A 252 -3.03 20.61 11.75
N GLN A 253 -2.13 21.57 11.50
CA GLN A 253 -0.69 21.37 11.61
C GLN A 253 -0.25 21.12 13.07
N GLN A 254 -0.75 21.91 14.02
CA GLN A 254 -0.42 21.76 15.45
C GLN A 254 -0.87 20.42 16.04
N GLU A 255 -2.03 19.93 15.60
CA GLU A 255 -2.56 18.62 16.00
C GLU A 255 -1.93 17.45 15.22
N GLY A 256 -1.01 17.73 14.28
CA GLY A 256 -0.29 16.72 13.51
C GLY A 256 -1.14 16.03 12.43
N TYR A 257 -2.20 16.68 11.95
CA TYR A 257 -2.98 16.17 10.82
C TYR A 257 -2.35 16.49 9.46
N THR A 258 -1.51 17.52 9.37
CA THR A 258 -0.77 17.84 8.15
C THR A 258 0.70 17.43 8.26
N GLU A 259 1.38 17.35 7.13
CA GLU A 259 2.84 17.37 7.06
C GLU A 259 3.41 18.66 7.67
N PRO A 260 4.73 18.70 7.99
CA PRO A 260 5.39 19.91 8.50
C PRO A 260 5.18 21.14 7.61
N ASP A 261 5.05 20.92 6.30
CA ASP A 261 4.54 21.91 5.34
C ASP A 261 3.09 21.55 4.95
N PRO A 262 2.07 22.28 5.44
CA PRO A 262 0.68 22.03 5.10
C PRO A 262 0.35 22.20 3.62
N GLY A 263 1.12 23.01 2.88
CA GLY A 263 0.93 23.22 1.45
C GLY A 263 0.99 21.91 0.65
N ILE A 264 1.77 20.94 1.13
CA ILE A 264 1.88 19.60 0.52
C ILE A 264 0.52 18.89 0.55
N ASP A 265 -0.18 18.87 1.69
CA ASP A 265 -1.50 18.25 1.81
C ASP A 265 -2.57 19.04 1.05
N LEU A 266 -2.52 20.37 1.16
CA LEU A 266 -3.52 21.26 0.55
C LEU A 266 -3.41 21.34 -0.98
N SER A 267 -2.23 21.02 -1.54
CA SER A 267 -2.03 20.93 -2.99
C SER A 267 -2.91 19.87 -3.69
N GLY A 268 -3.39 18.87 -2.94
CA GLY A 268 -4.17 17.77 -3.48
C GLY A 268 -3.36 16.70 -4.23
N VAL A 269 -2.03 16.83 -4.30
CA VAL A 269 -1.17 15.88 -5.03
C VAL A 269 -1.25 14.46 -4.46
N ASP A 270 -1.37 14.28 -3.14
CA ASP A 270 -1.56 12.95 -2.54
C ASP A 270 -2.90 12.32 -2.97
N VAL A 271 -3.97 13.12 -3.08
CA VAL A 271 -5.27 12.68 -3.57
C VAL A 271 -5.18 12.30 -5.06
N ALA A 272 -4.46 13.10 -5.86
CA ALA A 272 -4.19 12.82 -7.28
C ALA A 272 -3.43 11.50 -7.46
N ARG A 273 -2.39 11.23 -6.64
CA ARG A 273 -1.67 9.96 -6.64
C ARG A 273 -2.58 8.78 -6.30
N LYS A 274 -3.49 8.92 -5.33
CA LYS A 274 -4.41 7.84 -4.95
C LYS A 274 -5.43 7.52 -6.04
N ILE A 275 -6.02 8.53 -6.69
CA ILE A 275 -6.94 8.28 -7.81
C ILE A 275 -6.21 7.73 -9.04
N LEU A 276 -4.96 8.14 -9.28
CA LEU A 276 -4.09 7.56 -10.31
C LEU A 276 -3.91 6.05 -10.09
N ILE A 277 -3.64 5.63 -8.85
CA ILE A 277 -3.51 4.20 -8.52
C ILE A 277 -4.81 3.46 -8.81
N LEU A 278 -5.97 4.00 -8.41
CA LEU A 278 -7.26 3.37 -8.70
C LEU A 278 -7.59 3.33 -10.19
N ALA A 279 -7.25 4.38 -10.96
CA ALA A 279 -7.45 4.42 -12.39
C ALA A 279 -6.58 3.37 -13.11
N ARG A 280 -5.32 3.22 -12.68
CA ARG A 280 -4.41 2.18 -13.19
C ARG A 280 -4.89 0.77 -12.86
N GLU A 281 -5.32 0.52 -11.62
CA GLU A 281 -5.93 -0.76 -11.25
C GLU A 281 -7.26 -1.00 -11.99
N SER A 282 -7.95 0.05 -12.44
CA SER A 282 -9.12 -0.02 -13.34
C SER A 282 -8.78 -0.35 -14.80
N GLY A 283 -7.49 -0.54 -15.13
CA GLY A 283 -7.01 -0.89 -16.47
C GLY A 283 -6.59 0.30 -17.33
N MET A 284 -6.56 1.52 -16.79
CA MET A 284 -6.19 2.72 -17.54
C MET A 284 -4.68 2.94 -17.58
N GLN A 285 -4.20 3.54 -18.66
CA GLN A 285 -2.80 3.95 -18.81
C GLN A 285 -2.74 5.46 -18.64
N LEU A 286 -2.42 5.90 -17.43
CA LEU A 286 -2.35 7.30 -17.05
C LEU A 286 -1.08 7.56 -16.26
N ASP A 287 -0.56 8.77 -16.40
CA ASP A 287 0.46 9.37 -15.56
C ASP A 287 -0.14 10.48 -14.69
N LEU A 288 0.64 11.03 -13.75
CA LEU A 288 0.12 11.99 -12.77
C LEU A 288 -0.31 13.30 -13.44
N GLU A 289 0.36 13.65 -14.52
CA GLU A 289 0.11 14.82 -15.36
C GLU A 289 -1.22 14.73 -16.11
N ASP A 290 -1.75 13.52 -16.31
CA ASP A 290 -3.07 13.30 -16.93
C ASP A 290 -4.23 13.57 -15.94
N ILE A 291 -3.93 13.73 -14.64
CA ILE A 291 -4.92 13.99 -13.60
C ILE A 291 -5.17 15.50 -13.52
N GLU A 292 -6.39 15.93 -13.83
CA GLU A 292 -6.77 17.34 -13.72
C GLU A 292 -6.87 17.75 -12.24
N ASN A 293 -5.99 18.63 -11.77
CA ASN A 293 -6.04 19.18 -10.42
C ASN A 293 -6.71 20.56 -10.40
N GLN A 294 -7.97 20.60 -9.97
CA GLN A 294 -8.73 21.82 -9.75
C GLN A 294 -8.44 22.34 -8.34
N SER A 295 -7.29 23.01 -8.20
CA SER A 295 -6.86 23.59 -6.94
C SER A 295 -7.85 24.66 -6.44
N PHE A 296 -8.17 24.61 -5.16
CA PHE A 296 -8.92 25.68 -4.48
C PHE A 296 -8.00 26.77 -3.92
N LEU A 297 -6.69 26.52 -3.90
CA LEU A 297 -5.66 27.48 -3.51
C LEU A 297 -5.43 28.49 -4.65
N THR A 298 -5.13 29.73 -4.29
CA THR A 298 -4.75 30.77 -5.26
C THR A 298 -3.33 30.55 -5.77
N PRO A 299 -2.94 31.16 -6.91
CA PRO A 299 -1.54 31.11 -7.38
C PRO A 299 -0.53 31.56 -6.32
N LYS A 300 -0.86 32.58 -5.52
CA LYS A 300 0.01 33.06 -4.43
C LYS A 300 0.24 32.00 -3.36
N ASN A 301 -0.78 31.20 -3.04
CA ASN A 301 -0.63 30.13 -2.07
C ASN A 301 0.24 28.99 -2.64
N LEU A 302 0.08 28.66 -3.92
CA LEU A 302 0.83 27.59 -4.58
C LEU A 302 2.31 27.95 -4.83
N GLU A 303 2.60 29.24 -5.02
CA GLU A 303 3.95 29.77 -5.30
C GLU A 303 4.71 30.19 -4.03
N ALA A 304 4.14 29.96 -2.85
CA ALA A 304 4.79 30.27 -1.57
C ALA A 304 6.12 29.52 -1.41
N ALA A 305 7.18 30.25 -1.06
CA ALA A 305 8.53 29.70 -0.95
C ALA A 305 8.80 29.03 0.41
N THR A 306 8.12 29.49 1.45
CA THR A 306 8.26 29.00 2.83
C THR A 306 6.90 28.72 3.46
N VAL A 307 6.88 27.95 4.56
CA VAL A 307 5.66 27.68 5.34
C VAL A 307 5.08 28.98 5.89
N GLU A 308 5.94 29.92 6.30
CA GLU A 308 5.55 31.25 6.74
C GLU A 308 4.89 32.05 5.61
N ASP A 309 5.49 32.08 4.41
CA ASP A 309 4.91 32.77 3.25
C ASP A 309 3.56 32.16 2.85
N PHE A 310 3.44 30.83 2.93
CA PHE A 310 2.19 30.11 2.67
C PHE A 310 1.11 30.60 3.62
N TYR A 311 1.42 30.65 4.91
CA TYR A 311 0.50 31.12 5.93
C TYR A 311 0.09 32.59 5.78
N GLU A 312 1.02 33.49 5.46
CA GLU A 312 0.67 34.88 5.17
C GLU A 312 -0.21 35.01 3.94
N SER A 313 0.03 34.19 2.90
CA SER A 313 -0.81 34.16 1.71
C SER A 313 -2.24 33.68 2.01
N LEU A 314 -2.42 32.69 2.91
CA LEU A 314 -3.74 32.23 3.33
C LEU A 314 -4.53 33.32 4.06
N ARG A 315 -3.86 34.14 4.88
CA ARG A 315 -4.50 35.28 5.54
C ARG A 315 -4.88 36.37 4.55
N ALA A 316 -3.99 36.68 3.61
CA ALA A 316 -4.24 37.69 2.58
C ALA A 316 -5.43 37.31 1.69
N ASP A 317 -5.61 36.02 1.40
CA ASP A 317 -6.68 35.49 0.55
C ASP A 317 -7.91 35.01 1.35
N ALA A 318 -8.09 35.45 2.61
CA ALA A 318 -9.23 35.03 3.45
C ALA A 318 -10.60 35.28 2.78
N ALA A 319 -10.74 36.37 2.02
CA ALA A 319 -11.96 36.68 1.28
C ALA A 319 -12.31 35.61 0.23
N HIS A 320 -11.31 35.02 -0.43
CA HIS A 320 -11.49 33.95 -1.42
C HIS A 320 -12.03 32.68 -0.76
N PHE A 321 -11.43 32.23 0.35
CA PHE A 321 -11.89 31.04 1.07
C PHE A 321 -13.28 31.23 1.69
N ASN A 322 -13.55 32.42 2.24
CA ASN A 322 -14.87 32.77 2.78
C ASN A 322 -15.95 32.79 1.68
N GLN A 323 -15.61 33.19 0.45
CA GLN A 323 -16.52 33.14 -0.68
C GLN A 323 -16.84 31.68 -1.09
N LEU A 324 -15.86 30.78 -1.07
CA LEU A 324 -16.09 29.34 -1.32
C LEU A 324 -17.08 28.77 -0.29
N LEU A 325 -16.85 29.06 0.99
CA LEU A 325 -17.73 28.60 2.07
C LEU A 325 -19.13 29.21 1.98
N ALA A 326 -19.23 30.51 1.70
CA ALA A 326 -20.52 31.20 1.56
C ALA A 326 -21.35 30.62 0.40
N THR A 327 -20.70 30.26 -0.72
CA THR A 327 -21.37 29.64 -1.87
C THR A 327 -21.92 28.26 -1.50
N ALA A 328 -21.10 27.42 -0.85
CA ALA A 328 -21.53 26.10 -0.39
C ALA A 328 -22.70 26.18 0.60
N ASN A 329 -22.62 27.09 1.59
CA ASN A 329 -23.69 27.29 2.57
C ASN A 329 -24.99 27.78 1.92
N LYS A 330 -24.91 28.72 0.97
CA LYS A 330 -26.08 29.18 0.19
C LYS A 330 -26.76 28.04 -0.55
N ASN A 331 -25.99 27.07 -1.04
CA ASN A 331 -26.48 25.90 -1.75
C ASN A 331 -26.85 24.72 -0.82
N ASN A 332 -26.86 24.92 0.50
CA ASN A 332 -27.08 23.85 1.50
C ASN A 332 -26.13 22.65 1.31
N CYS A 333 -24.89 22.94 0.94
CA CYS A 333 -23.84 21.97 0.67
C CYS A 333 -22.69 22.09 1.67
N GLN A 334 -21.90 21.03 1.78
CA GLN A 334 -20.60 21.05 2.45
C GLN A 334 -19.46 20.98 1.45
N LEU A 335 -18.35 21.63 1.76
CA LEU A 335 -17.14 21.55 0.95
C LEU A 335 -16.41 20.24 1.25
N LYS A 336 -16.10 19.47 0.21
CA LYS A 336 -15.25 18.27 0.30
C LYS A 336 -14.26 18.25 -0.85
N TYR A 337 -13.02 17.88 -0.56
CA TYR A 337 -12.02 17.65 -1.59
C TYR A 337 -12.20 16.23 -2.15
N VAL A 338 -12.62 16.13 -3.40
CA VAL A 338 -13.08 14.90 -4.04
C VAL A 338 -12.13 14.51 -5.16
N ALA A 339 -11.82 13.22 -5.24
CA ALA A 339 -11.26 12.59 -6.42
C ALA A 339 -12.37 11.93 -7.23
N GLU A 340 -12.35 12.10 -8.54
CA GLU A 340 -13.33 11.54 -9.45
C GLU A 340 -12.63 10.96 -10.68
N LEU A 341 -12.90 9.71 -10.98
CA LEU A 341 -12.59 9.06 -12.25
C LEU A 341 -13.90 8.81 -12.98
N SER A 342 -14.07 9.33 -14.18
CA SER A 342 -15.23 9.06 -15.02
C SER A 342 -14.85 9.13 -16.49
N ASN A 343 -15.36 8.19 -17.30
CA ASN A 343 -15.10 8.14 -18.75
C ASN A 343 -13.61 8.20 -19.13
N GLY A 344 -12.75 7.52 -18.36
CA GLY A 344 -11.31 7.48 -18.61
C GLY A 344 -10.53 8.73 -18.20
N LYS A 345 -11.19 9.74 -17.62
CA LYS A 345 -10.54 10.97 -17.13
C LYS A 345 -10.64 11.05 -15.62
N ALA A 346 -9.52 11.37 -14.99
CA ALA A 346 -9.46 11.57 -13.55
C ALA A 346 -9.23 13.04 -13.22
N LYS A 347 -9.89 13.51 -12.17
CA LYS A 347 -9.73 14.85 -11.63
C LYS A 347 -9.80 14.85 -10.11
N VAL A 348 -9.19 15.85 -9.51
CA VAL A 348 -9.27 16.12 -8.07
C VAL A 348 -9.60 17.60 -7.86
N GLY A 349 -10.37 17.91 -6.82
CA GLY A 349 -10.72 19.28 -6.53
C GLY A 349 -11.76 19.45 -5.44
N LEU A 350 -11.97 20.70 -5.03
CA LEU A 350 -12.99 21.04 -4.05
C LEU A 350 -14.38 21.00 -4.69
N ARG A 351 -15.32 20.31 -4.05
CA ARG A 351 -16.71 20.17 -4.52
C ARG A 351 -17.69 20.53 -3.42
N GLU A 352 -18.80 21.13 -3.85
CA GLU A 352 -19.99 21.29 -3.04
C GLU A 352 -20.78 19.98 -3.02
N ILE A 353 -20.92 19.40 -1.83
CA ILE A 353 -21.62 18.14 -1.59
C ILE A 353 -22.98 18.43 -0.96
N PRO A 354 -24.09 18.06 -1.60
CA PRO A 354 -25.42 18.32 -1.07
C PRO A 354 -25.78 17.38 0.08
N LYS A 355 -26.70 17.84 0.93
CA LYS A 355 -27.27 17.02 2.01
C LYS A 355 -27.89 15.75 1.44
N GLY A 356 -27.56 14.61 2.05
CA GLY A 356 -28.01 13.28 1.60
C GLY A 356 -27.00 12.52 0.75
N HIS A 357 -25.98 13.20 0.19
CA HIS A 357 -24.87 12.51 -0.47
C HIS A 357 -24.00 11.77 0.56
N PRO A 358 -23.46 10.56 0.27
CA PRO A 358 -22.62 9.81 1.22
C PRO A 358 -21.41 10.58 1.73
N PHE A 359 -20.88 11.52 0.95
CA PHE A 359 -19.76 12.38 1.35
C PHE A 359 -20.13 13.47 2.36
N TYR A 360 -21.42 13.82 2.47
CA TYR A 360 -21.86 14.93 3.33
C TYR A 360 -21.53 14.66 4.80
N ASN A 361 -21.76 13.44 5.30
CA ASN A 361 -21.55 13.10 6.71
C ASN A 361 -20.19 12.44 6.99
N LEU A 362 -19.16 12.69 6.16
CA LEU A 362 -17.80 12.28 6.45
C LEU A 362 -17.23 13.12 7.59
N LYS A 363 -17.15 12.54 8.79
CA LYS A 363 -16.55 13.16 9.97
C LYS A 363 -15.11 12.69 10.16
N GLY A 364 -14.31 13.52 10.84
CA GLY A 364 -12.94 13.19 11.23
C GLY A 364 -12.03 12.87 10.04
N LYS A 365 -11.29 11.76 10.13
CA LYS A 365 -10.28 11.32 9.15
C LYS A 365 -10.74 10.12 8.32
N ASP A 366 -12.04 9.93 8.20
CA ASP A 366 -12.61 8.85 7.39
C ASP A 366 -12.31 9.08 5.90
N ASN A 367 -11.89 8.03 5.23
CA ASN A 367 -11.91 7.95 3.77
C ASN A 367 -13.17 7.23 3.32
N ILE A 368 -13.59 7.53 2.09
CA ILE A 368 -14.66 6.82 1.42
C ILE A 368 -14.34 6.68 -0.06
N VAL A 369 -14.72 5.54 -0.63
CA VAL A 369 -14.69 5.29 -2.07
C VAL A 369 -16.03 4.72 -2.49
N MET A 370 -16.55 5.25 -3.59
CA MET A 370 -17.77 4.82 -4.24
C MET A 370 -17.42 4.30 -5.63
N PHE A 371 -17.69 3.01 -5.87
CA PHE A 371 -17.53 2.39 -7.17
C PHE A 371 -18.88 2.28 -7.87
N TYR A 372 -19.03 3.00 -8.97
CA TYR A 372 -20.10 2.78 -9.94
C TYR A 372 -19.57 1.89 -11.05
N THR A 373 -20.28 0.82 -11.33
CA THR A 373 -19.89 -0.18 -12.32
C THR A 373 -21.05 -0.50 -13.24
N LYS A 374 -20.82 -1.29 -14.30
CA LYS A 374 -21.93 -1.80 -15.13
C LYS A 374 -22.93 -2.64 -14.33
N ARG A 375 -22.48 -3.32 -13.28
CA ARG A 375 -23.34 -4.11 -12.37
C ARG A 375 -23.93 -3.29 -11.22
N TYR A 376 -23.28 -2.19 -10.84
CA TYR A 376 -23.70 -1.24 -9.82
C TYR A 376 -23.92 0.17 -10.41
N PRO A 377 -24.89 0.37 -11.33
CA PRO A 377 -25.04 1.64 -12.03
C PRO A 377 -25.72 2.73 -11.20
N GLU A 378 -26.68 2.36 -10.34
CA GLU A 378 -27.48 3.32 -9.54
C GLU A 378 -27.01 3.37 -8.07
N GLN A 379 -26.82 2.20 -7.46
CA GLN A 379 -26.35 2.08 -6.09
C GLN A 379 -24.88 1.67 -6.10
N PRO A 380 -23.95 2.61 -5.88
CA PRO A 380 -22.52 2.30 -5.92
C PRO A 380 -22.14 1.40 -4.76
N MET A 381 -21.09 0.61 -4.95
CA MET A 381 -20.43 -0.07 -3.85
C MET A 381 -19.64 0.96 -3.03
N ILE A 382 -19.95 1.09 -1.74
CA ILE A 382 -19.35 2.09 -0.85
C ILE A 382 -18.43 1.40 0.16
N ILE A 383 -17.17 1.83 0.21
CA ILE A 383 -16.21 1.44 1.24
C ILE A 383 -15.86 2.68 2.05
N LYS A 384 -16.10 2.65 3.36
CA LYS A 384 -15.84 3.77 4.27
C LYS A 384 -15.17 3.29 5.56
N GLY A 385 -14.23 4.08 6.06
CA GLY A 385 -13.67 3.96 7.40
C GLY A 385 -12.42 4.82 7.55
N ALA A 386 -11.65 4.60 8.62
CA ALA A 386 -10.46 5.40 8.90
C ALA A 386 -9.45 5.33 7.74
N GLY A 387 -9.14 6.49 7.16
CA GLY A 387 -8.26 6.61 5.99
C GLY A 387 -6.77 6.76 6.29
N ALA A 388 -6.43 6.91 7.58
CA ALA A 388 -5.07 7.15 8.06
C ALA A 388 -4.91 6.72 9.53
N GLY A 389 -3.68 6.36 9.90
CA GLY A 389 -3.29 5.97 11.24
C GLY A 389 -2.36 4.77 11.23
N ALA A 390 -1.35 4.78 12.10
CA ALA A 390 -0.31 3.76 12.11
C ALA A 390 -0.88 2.34 12.27
N ASP A 391 -1.77 2.13 13.23
CA ASP A 391 -2.41 0.83 13.47
C ASP A 391 -3.25 0.34 12.28
N VAL A 392 -4.01 1.23 11.66
CA VAL A 392 -4.90 0.89 10.54
C VAL A 392 -4.10 0.55 9.29
N THR A 393 -3.05 1.32 8.97
CA THR A 393 -2.13 1.03 7.86
C THR A 393 -1.36 -0.27 8.12
N ALA A 394 -0.87 -0.48 9.35
CA ALA A 394 -0.20 -1.73 9.72
C ALA A 394 -1.13 -2.95 9.54
N SER A 395 -2.41 -2.80 9.87
CA SER A 395 -3.41 -3.86 9.70
C SER A 395 -3.62 -4.22 8.22
N GLY A 396 -3.67 -3.22 7.33
CA GLY A 396 -3.74 -3.46 5.88
C GLY A 396 -2.48 -4.16 5.33
N LEU A 397 -1.29 -3.74 5.76
CA LEU A 397 -0.03 -4.41 5.39
C LEU A 397 -0.01 -5.86 5.88
N PHE A 398 -0.49 -6.09 7.10
CA PHE A 398 -0.58 -7.42 7.68
C PHE A 398 -1.56 -8.31 6.91
N ALA A 399 -2.72 -7.78 6.50
CA ALA A 399 -3.66 -8.49 5.65
C ALA A 399 -3.04 -8.88 4.29
N ASP A 400 -2.25 -8.00 3.67
CA ASP A 400 -1.51 -8.30 2.45
C ASP A 400 -0.45 -9.40 2.67
N ILE A 401 0.29 -9.36 3.78
CA ILE A 401 1.23 -10.42 4.15
C ILE A 401 0.54 -11.78 4.28
N ILE A 402 -0.61 -11.84 4.97
CA ILE A 402 -1.41 -13.08 5.11
C ILE A 402 -1.93 -13.54 3.74
N LYS A 403 -2.34 -12.62 2.87
CA LYS A 403 -2.81 -12.94 1.51
C LYS A 403 -1.72 -13.59 0.67
N VAL A 404 -0.46 -13.18 0.82
CA VAL A 404 0.68 -13.86 0.18
C VAL A 404 0.77 -15.33 0.64
N ALA A 405 0.49 -15.63 1.90
CA ALA A 405 0.46 -17.01 2.39
C ALA A 405 -0.67 -17.86 1.77
N ASN A 406 -1.75 -17.26 1.29
CA ASN A 406 -2.87 -18.00 0.72
C ASN A 406 -2.74 -18.27 -0.80
N LYS A 407 -1.73 -17.69 -1.47
CA LYS A 407 -1.36 -17.96 -2.89
C LYS A 407 -0.31 -19.07 -3.02
#